data_AF-A0A8B8NA48-F1
#
_entry.id   AF-A0A8B8NA48-F1
#
_cell.length_a   1.000
_cell.length_b   1.000
_cell.length_c   1.000
_cell.angle_alpha   90.00
_cell.angle_beta   90.00
_cell.angle_gamma   90.00
#
_symmetry.space_group_name_H-M   'P 1'
#
loop_
_entity.id
_entity.type
_entity.pdbx_description
1 polymer ?
#
loop_
_entity_poly.entity_id
_entity_poly.type
_entity_poly.pdbx_seq_one_letter_code
_entity_poly.pdbx_strand_id
1 'polypeptide(L)'
;HGKVIHSMDYVAMDYQAAREFVGGKKVVVVGLQKFALDIAMECSAANGVERPCTVLYRTEHWNVPDYLPWGVPLGLLYLNRFSELLVHKPGESLLLSLLATLLSPLRWAASKFVETDIKRKLPLKKFGMVPKHSFLQELSSCLIATVPEKFYDRVEEGSIILNKAPEFGFCKDGISIAGEVEPLNSDLVILATGFRGEKKLIDVFESQLFQDCLSGSPNSIVPLYRECIHPRIPQLAVIGFSESVANLYTSEIRCRWLAELLAGTFELPPIKKMEEDIEEWDKYMKRSSGQYYRRSCIGALHIWYNDQLCRDMGWNPKRKKGFFAELFEPYGPTDYVSS
;
A
#
# COMPACT_ATOMS: atom_id res chain seq x y z
N HIS A 1 -2.88 -35.18 -4.11
CA HIS A 1 -2.71 -34.12 -5.13
C HIS A 1 -2.75 -32.78 -4.42
N GLY A 2 -1.67 -31.99 -4.47
CA GLY A 2 -1.66 -30.64 -3.88
C GLY A 2 -2.53 -29.67 -4.67
N LYS A 3 -3.09 -28.65 -4.00
CA LYS A 3 -3.91 -27.60 -4.61
C LYS A 3 -3.22 -26.25 -4.48
N VAL A 4 -3.30 -25.40 -5.50
CA VAL A 4 -2.83 -24.02 -5.47
C VAL A 4 -4.02 -23.10 -5.74
N ILE A 5 -4.24 -22.09 -4.89
CA ILE A 5 -5.30 -21.09 -5.06
C ILE A 5 -4.77 -19.69 -4.79
N HIS A 6 -5.47 -18.67 -5.27
CA HIS A 6 -5.19 -17.29 -4.84
C HIS A 6 -5.93 -17.00 -3.53
N SER A 7 -5.39 -16.06 -2.74
CA SER A 7 -6.05 -15.55 -1.53
C SER A 7 -7.48 -15.08 -1.78
N MET A 8 -7.78 -14.57 -2.99
CA MET A 8 -9.12 -14.17 -3.42
C MET A 8 -10.12 -15.34 -3.41
N ASP A 9 -9.71 -16.52 -3.85
CA ASP A 9 -10.59 -17.70 -3.87
C ASP A 9 -10.82 -18.22 -2.45
N TYR A 10 -9.83 -18.07 -1.58
CA TYR A 10 -9.92 -18.45 -0.17
C TYR A 10 -10.91 -17.54 0.58
N VAL A 11 -10.78 -16.22 0.44
CA VAL A 11 -11.66 -15.26 1.13
C VAL A 11 -13.08 -15.18 0.55
N ALA A 12 -13.29 -15.74 -0.64
CA ALA A 12 -14.63 -15.90 -1.21
C ALA A 12 -15.42 -17.03 -0.54
N MET A 13 -14.76 -17.91 0.22
CA MET A 13 -15.42 -18.95 1.01
C MET A 13 -16.06 -18.34 2.25
N ASP A 14 -17.16 -18.94 2.72
CA ASP A 14 -17.64 -18.62 4.08
C ASP A 14 -16.65 -19.15 5.14
N TYR A 15 -16.81 -18.67 6.37
CA TYR A 15 -15.89 -18.96 7.46
C TYR A 15 -15.77 -20.46 7.77
N GLN A 16 -16.87 -21.21 7.70
CA GLN A 16 -16.87 -22.64 7.99
C GLN A 16 -16.18 -23.41 6.87
N ALA A 17 -16.53 -23.12 5.62
CA ALA A 17 -15.92 -23.72 4.45
C ALA A 17 -14.42 -23.44 4.38
N ALA A 18 -13.98 -22.21 4.67
CA ALA A 18 -12.56 -21.86 4.72
C ALA A 18 -11.79 -22.67 5.77
N ARG A 19 -12.34 -22.78 6.99
CA ARG A 19 -11.75 -23.56 8.09
C ARG A 19 -11.64 -25.05 7.76
N GLU A 20 -12.69 -25.64 7.22
CA GLU A 20 -12.68 -27.04 6.75
C GLU A 20 -11.70 -27.22 5.57
N PHE A 21 -11.58 -26.20 4.72
CA PHE A 21 -10.70 -26.22 3.56
C PHE A 21 -9.21 -26.24 3.95
N VAL A 22 -8.78 -25.57 5.03
CA VAL A 22 -7.39 -25.61 5.51
C VAL A 22 -7.14 -26.68 6.57
N GLY A 23 -8.20 -27.18 7.21
CA GLY A 23 -8.14 -28.14 8.30
C GLY A 23 -7.45 -29.44 7.90
N GLY A 24 -6.50 -29.88 8.71
CA GLY A 24 -5.76 -31.11 8.49
C GLY A 24 -4.83 -31.08 7.28
N LYS A 25 -4.40 -29.91 6.79
CA LYS A 25 -3.51 -29.81 5.62
C LYS A 25 -2.19 -29.13 5.96
N LYS A 26 -1.12 -29.52 5.27
CA LYS A 26 0.13 -28.75 5.23
C LYS A 26 -0.06 -27.55 4.31
N VAL A 27 -0.34 -26.39 4.91
CA VAL A 27 -0.63 -25.16 4.17
C VAL A 27 0.62 -24.30 4.05
N VAL A 28 0.91 -23.84 2.83
CA VAL A 28 1.90 -22.79 2.57
C VAL A 28 1.19 -21.53 2.10
N VAL A 29 1.36 -20.44 2.83
CA VAL A 29 0.85 -19.12 2.46
C VAL A 29 2.01 -18.31 1.88
N VAL A 30 1.88 -17.85 0.64
CA VAL A 30 2.93 -17.09 -0.06
C VAL A 30 2.65 -15.59 0.05
N GLY A 31 3.52 -14.86 0.73
CA GLY A 31 3.41 -13.42 0.99
C GLY A 31 3.69 -13.06 2.44
N LEU A 32 3.80 -11.76 2.75
CA LEU A 32 4.02 -11.26 4.12
C LEU A 32 3.28 -9.93 4.40
N GLN A 33 2.18 -9.71 3.67
CA GLN A 33 1.29 -8.57 3.87
C GLN A 33 -0.02 -9.02 4.53
N LYS A 34 -0.97 -8.11 4.73
CA LYS A 34 -2.19 -8.33 5.53
C LYS A 34 -2.90 -9.67 5.24
N PHE A 35 -3.22 -9.96 3.97
CA PHE A 35 -3.87 -11.23 3.60
C PHE A 35 -3.04 -12.45 4.01
N ALA A 36 -1.73 -12.42 3.82
CA ALA A 36 -0.86 -13.55 4.18
C ALA A 36 -0.84 -13.77 5.69
N LEU A 37 -0.74 -12.69 6.46
CA LEU A 37 -0.72 -12.76 7.93
C LEU A 37 -2.04 -13.29 8.49
N ASP A 38 -3.18 -12.81 7.97
CA ASP A 38 -4.51 -13.25 8.42
C ASP A 38 -4.77 -14.71 8.09
N ILE A 39 -4.49 -15.12 6.85
CA ILE A 39 -4.70 -16.51 6.41
C ILE A 39 -3.78 -17.45 7.19
N ALA A 40 -2.54 -17.05 7.48
CA ALA A 40 -1.63 -17.84 8.31
C ALA A 40 -2.14 -17.99 9.76
N MET A 41 -2.79 -16.95 10.31
CA MET A 41 -3.45 -17.05 11.62
C MET A 41 -4.65 -17.99 11.60
N GLU A 42 -5.46 -17.96 10.55
CA GLU A 42 -6.57 -18.91 10.39
C GLU A 42 -6.08 -20.35 10.25
N CYS A 43 -5.02 -20.56 9.47
CA CYS A 43 -4.39 -21.87 9.31
C CYS A 43 -3.80 -22.37 10.64
N SER A 44 -3.10 -21.50 11.39
CA SER A 44 -2.54 -21.89 12.70
C SER A 44 -3.63 -22.19 13.72
N ALA A 45 -4.76 -21.47 13.70
CA ALA A 45 -5.91 -21.75 14.55
C ALA A 45 -6.61 -23.08 14.19
N ALA A 46 -6.63 -23.45 12.91
CA ALA A 46 -7.24 -24.70 12.44
C ALA A 46 -6.37 -25.93 12.71
N ASN A 47 -5.04 -25.79 12.63
CA ASN A 47 -4.11 -26.92 12.55
C ASN A 47 -3.10 -27.01 13.71
N GLY A 48 -2.86 -25.92 14.43
CA GLY A 48 -1.91 -25.87 15.55
C GLY A 48 -0.48 -26.28 15.17
N VAL A 49 0.27 -26.74 16.17
CA VAL A 49 1.68 -27.17 16.02
C VAL A 49 1.82 -28.53 15.33
N GLU A 50 0.76 -29.34 15.27
CA GLU A 50 0.80 -30.67 14.64
C GLU A 50 0.94 -30.57 13.10
N ARG A 51 0.34 -29.54 12.51
CA ARG A 51 0.38 -29.25 11.07
C ARG A 51 0.58 -27.75 10.84
N PRO A 52 1.79 -27.24 11.09
CA PRO A 52 2.04 -25.81 11.09
C PRO A 52 1.86 -25.20 9.70
N CYS A 53 1.47 -23.92 9.68
CA CYS A 53 1.36 -23.13 8.47
C CYS A 53 2.71 -22.52 8.13
N THR A 54 3.23 -22.76 6.92
CA THR A 54 4.45 -22.09 6.47
C THR A 54 4.11 -20.79 5.75
N VAL A 55 4.63 -19.66 6.22
CA VAL A 55 4.58 -18.37 5.53
C VAL A 55 5.85 -18.22 4.70
N LEU A 56 5.70 -18.31 3.38
CA LEU A 56 6.79 -18.20 2.42
C LEU A 56 6.89 -16.76 1.90
N TYR A 57 8.02 -16.09 2.09
CA TYR A 57 8.16 -14.67 1.74
C TYR A 57 9.52 -14.33 1.13
N ARG A 58 9.57 -13.24 0.35
CA ARG A 58 10.80 -12.73 -0.29
C ARG A 58 11.48 -11.62 0.51
N THR A 59 10.66 -10.73 1.05
CA THR A 59 11.08 -9.48 1.68
C THR A 59 10.37 -9.35 3.01
N GLU A 60 11.13 -9.02 4.05
CA GLU A 60 10.59 -8.63 5.35
C GLU A 60 9.88 -7.28 5.22
N HIS A 61 8.75 -7.09 5.90
CA HIS A 61 7.99 -5.83 5.88
C HIS A 61 7.83 -5.25 7.28
N TRP A 62 7.74 -3.93 7.39
CA TRP A 62 7.42 -3.24 8.64
C TRP A 62 5.92 -3.38 8.94
N ASN A 63 5.54 -4.51 9.53
CA ASN A 63 4.18 -4.73 10.00
C ASN A 63 3.98 -4.04 11.36
N VAL A 64 2.94 -3.21 11.48
CA VAL A 64 2.67 -2.40 12.67
C VAL A 64 1.77 -3.16 13.65
N PRO A 65 2.10 -3.23 14.95
CA PRO A 65 1.23 -3.84 15.96
C PRO A 65 0.00 -2.97 16.25
N ASP A 66 0.17 -1.65 16.17
CA ASP A 66 -0.85 -0.63 16.38
C ASP A 66 -0.40 0.68 15.71
N TYR A 67 -1.25 1.70 15.75
CA TYR A 67 -0.98 3.03 15.18
C TYR A 67 -0.54 4.05 16.25
N LEU A 68 0.05 3.58 17.36
CA LEU A 68 0.48 4.37 18.52
C LEU A 68 1.96 4.11 18.87
N PRO A 69 2.92 4.44 17.98
CA PRO A 69 4.34 4.34 18.29
C PRO A 69 4.68 5.13 19.57
N TRP A 70 5.14 4.44 20.61
CA TRP A 70 5.39 5.02 21.95
C TRP A 70 4.19 5.79 22.54
N GLY A 71 2.96 5.43 22.18
CA GLY A 71 1.74 6.11 22.62
C GLY A 71 1.40 7.38 21.82
N VAL A 72 2.20 7.75 20.81
CA VAL A 72 1.94 8.90 19.95
C VAL A 72 1.13 8.44 18.73
N PRO A 73 -0.06 9.02 18.44
CA PRO A 73 -0.79 8.74 17.20
C PRO A 73 0.07 8.90 15.95
N LEU A 74 0.13 7.86 15.12
CA LEU A 74 0.90 7.87 13.88
C LEU A 74 0.51 9.03 12.94
N GLY A 75 -0.77 9.44 12.98
CA GLY A 75 -1.26 10.60 12.21
C GLY A 75 -0.58 11.92 12.58
N LEU A 76 -0.12 12.10 13.83
CA LEU A 76 0.64 13.28 14.24
C LEU A 76 2.07 13.30 13.67
N LEU A 77 2.58 12.14 13.24
CA LEU A 77 3.91 12.03 12.65
C LEU A 77 3.88 12.17 11.12
N TYR A 78 2.80 11.75 10.46
CA TYR A 78 2.76 11.62 9.00
C TYR A 78 1.54 12.18 8.28
N LEU A 79 0.42 12.43 8.97
CA LEU A 79 -0.84 12.82 8.35
C LEU A 79 -1.22 14.27 8.63
N ASN A 80 -0.23 15.16 8.77
CA ASN A 80 -0.45 16.60 8.91
C ASN A 80 0.39 17.39 7.88
N ARG A 81 0.10 18.68 7.72
CA ARG A 81 0.79 19.50 6.73
C ARG A 81 2.27 19.65 7.03
N PHE A 82 2.65 19.75 8.30
CA PHE A 82 4.06 19.87 8.68
C PHE A 82 4.85 18.64 8.26
N SER A 83 4.33 17.43 8.48
CA SER A 83 4.99 16.21 8.04
C SER A 83 5.17 16.14 6.52
N GLU A 84 4.22 16.66 5.75
CA GLU A 84 4.36 16.75 4.30
C GLU A 84 5.42 17.78 3.87
N LEU A 85 5.72 18.83 4.64
CA LEU A 85 6.85 19.74 4.33
C LEU A 85 8.20 19.00 4.33
N LEU A 86 8.30 17.88 5.03
CA LEU A 86 9.51 17.07 5.13
C LEU A 86 9.73 16.16 3.90
N VAL A 87 8.76 16.12 2.98
CA VAL A 87 8.73 15.23 1.81
C VAL A 87 8.69 16.10 0.55
N HIS A 88 9.54 15.78 -0.43
CA HIS A 88 9.45 16.50 -1.71
C HIS A 88 8.16 16.16 -2.44
N LYS A 89 7.70 17.08 -3.28
CA LYS A 89 6.46 16.94 -4.05
C LYS A 89 6.72 16.88 -5.56
N PRO A 90 5.78 16.31 -6.33
CA PRO A 90 5.73 16.48 -7.78
C PRO A 90 5.75 17.97 -8.17
N GLY A 91 6.60 18.37 -9.11
CA GLY A 91 6.64 19.74 -9.63
C GLY A 91 6.89 20.83 -8.58
N GLU A 92 7.55 20.50 -7.46
CA GLU A 92 7.75 21.44 -6.36
C GLU A 92 8.61 22.65 -6.73
N SER A 93 8.40 23.77 -6.03
CA SER A 93 9.26 24.94 -6.16
C SER A 93 10.60 24.74 -5.47
N LEU A 94 11.61 25.55 -5.83
CA LEU A 94 12.93 25.55 -5.20
C LEU A 94 12.85 25.67 -3.67
N LEU A 95 11.94 26.51 -3.16
CA LEU A 95 11.77 26.72 -1.73
C LEU A 95 11.26 25.45 -1.02
N LEU A 96 10.25 24.78 -1.58
CA LEU A 96 9.73 23.54 -1.03
C LEU A 96 10.79 22.43 -1.09
N SER A 97 11.56 22.37 -2.18
CA SER A 97 12.66 21.42 -2.33
C SER A 97 13.76 21.63 -1.28
N LEU A 98 14.13 22.89 -1.03
CA LEU A 98 15.11 23.24 -0.01
C LEU A 98 14.60 22.88 1.39
N LEU A 99 13.34 23.18 1.70
CA LEU A 99 12.72 22.83 2.98
C LEU A 99 12.69 21.31 3.20
N ALA A 100 12.23 20.54 2.22
CA ALA A 100 12.19 19.08 2.31
C ALA A 100 13.60 18.48 2.49
N THR A 101 14.60 19.07 1.83
CA THR A 101 16.01 18.65 1.95
C THR A 101 16.57 18.97 3.34
N LEU A 102 16.40 20.21 3.81
CA LEU A 102 16.90 20.65 5.12
C LEU A 102 16.23 19.91 6.28
N LEU A 103 14.94 19.59 6.14
CA LEU A 103 14.15 18.89 7.16
C LEU A 103 14.19 17.35 7.01
N SER A 104 14.94 16.82 6.05
CA SER A 104 15.08 15.38 5.85
C SER A 104 15.61 14.60 7.08
N PRO A 105 16.50 15.15 7.94
CA PRO A 105 16.90 14.47 9.17
C PRO A 105 15.74 14.27 10.16
N LEU A 106 14.79 15.22 10.21
CA LEU A 106 13.61 15.12 11.06
C LEU A 106 12.67 14.01 10.59
N ARG A 107 12.46 13.92 9.27
CA ARG A 107 11.70 12.81 8.64
C ARG A 107 12.35 11.45 8.91
N TRP A 108 13.67 11.38 8.80
CA TRP A 108 14.43 10.18 9.15
C TRP A 108 14.28 9.82 10.63
N ALA A 109 14.35 10.81 11.53
CA ALA A 109 14.17 10.60 12.96
C ALA A 109 12.76 10.07 13.29
N ALA A 110 11.72 10.60 12.67
CA ALA A 110 10.35 10.09 12.80
C ALA A 110 10.24 8.62 12.35
N SER A 111 10.85 8.26 11.20
CA SER A 111 10.93 6.86 10.76
C SER A 111 11.61 5.97 11.80
N LYS A 112 12.75 6.39 12.34
CA LYS A 112 13.49 5.61 13.33
C LYS A 112 12.78 5.49 14.67
N PHE A 113 12.02 6.51 15.06
CA PHE A 113 11.17 6.48 16.24
C PHE A 113 10.12 5.35 16.14
N VAL A 114 9.43 5.27 15.00
CA VAL A 114 8.45 4.21 14.72
C VAL A 114 9.12 2.84 14.63
N GLU A 115 10.20 2.70 13.86
CA GLU A 115 10.94 1.44 13.73
C GLU A 115 11.40 0.90 15.10
N THR A 116 11.80 1.79 16.01
CA THR A 116 12.24 1.40 17.36
C THR A 116 11.08 0.90 18.21
N ASP A 117 9.89 1.52 18.11
CA ASP A 117 8.70 1.01 18.80
C ASP A 117 8.29 -0.37 18.28
N ILE A 118 8.28 -0.56 16.95
CA ILE A 118 7.95 -1.86 16.33
C ILE A 118 8.93 -2.93 16.81
N LYS A 119 10.25 -2.67 16.78
CA LYS A 119 11.27 -3.62 17.25
C LYS A 119 11.18 -3.92 18.75
N ARG A 120 10.58 -3.02 19.54
CA ARG A 120 10.34 -3.22 20.97
C ARG A 120 9.12 -4.10 21.21
N LYS A 121 8.02 -3.84 20.49
CA LYS A 121 6.74 -4.55 20.63
C LYS A 121 6.77 -5.93 19.98
N LEU A 122 7.54 -6.11 18.91
CA LEU A 122 7.59 -7.35 18.12
C LEU A 122 8.99 -7.98 18.17
N PRO A 123 9.09 -9.32 18.31
CA PRO A 123 10.38 -10.03 18.37
C PRO A 123 11.05 -10.16 16.99
N LEU A 124 11.08 -9.10 16.18
CA LEU A 124 11.55 -9.14 14.79
C LEU A 124 12.99 -9.65 14.68
N LYS A 125 13.88 -9.20 15.57
CA LYS A 125 15.30 -9.62 15.55
C LYS A 125 15.45 -11.12 15.81
N LYS A 126 14.62 -11.69 16.69
CA LYS A 126 14.65 -13.11 17.03
C LYS A 126 14.35 -13.99 15.81
N PHE A 127 13.37 -13.57 15.02
CA PHE A 127 12.93 -14.31 13.84
C PHE A 127 13.55 -13.83 12.52
N GLY A 128 14.57 -12.96 12.56
CA GLY A 128 15.18 -12.42 11.35
C GLY A 128 14.27 -11.53 10.50
N MET A 129 13.21 -10.97 11.10
CA MET A 129 12.16 -10.21 10.44
C MET A 129 12.37 -8.69 10.46
N VAL A 130 13.60 -8.22 10.72
CA VAL A 130 13.91 -6.78 10.66
C VAL A 130 14.14 -6.40 9.20
N PRO A 131 13.27 -5.55 8.59
CA PRO A 131 13.42 -5.18 7.20
C PRO A 131 14.71 -4.38 6.93
N LYS A 132 15.23 -4.53 5.72
CA LYS A 132 16.44 -3.82 5.27
C LYS A 132 16.16 -2.37 4.88
N HIS A 133 14.94 -2.08 4.42
CA HIS A 133 14.49 -0.73 4.08
C HIS A 133 13.91 0.00 5.31
N SER A 134 13.69 1.32 5.17
CA SER A 134 13.12 2.15 6.23
C SER A 134 11.60 2.02 6.32
N PHE A 135 11.04 2.29 7.50
CA PHE A 135 9.59 2.38 7.68
C PHE A 135 8.96 3.43 6.76
N LEU A 136 9.67 4.54 6.53
CA LEU A 136 9.25 5.59 5.62
C LEU A 136 9.06 5.13 4.17
N GLN A 137 9.91 4.21 3.69
CA GLN A 137 9.75 3.62 2.36
C GLN A 137 8.51 2.73 2.31
N GLU A 138 8.22 1.98 3.38
CA GLU A 138 6.99 1.18 3.51
C GLU A 138 5.74 2.07 3.48
N LEU A 139 5.77 3.19 4.23
CA LEU A 139 4.68 4.17 4.27
C LEU A 139 4.45 4.80 2.90
N SER A 140 5.52 5.20 2.23
CA SER A 140 5.45 5.89 0.93
C SER A 140 4.99 4.97 -0.20
N SER A 141 5.10 3.65 -0.02
CA SER A 141 4.66 2.64 -0.99
C SER A 141 3.35 1.94 -0.61
N CYS A 142 2.68 2.37 0.46
CA CYS A 142 1.43 1.80 0.96
C CYS A 142 1.51 0.30 1.27
N LEU A 143 2.69 -0.17 1.69
CA LEU A 143 2.93 -1.60 1.98
C LEU A 143 2.81 -1.94 3.48
N ILE A 144 2.59 -0.94 4.33
CA ILE A 144 2.38 -1.15 5.76
C ILE A 144 1.14 -2.02 5.96
N ALA A 145 1.28 -3.08 6.75
CA ALA A 145 0.17 -3.90 7.20
C ALA A 145 0.13 -3.94 8.73
N THR A 146 -1.07 -4.03 9.30
CA THR A 146 -1.22 -4.34 10.72
C THR A 146 -0.95 -5.82 10.94
N VAL A 147 -0.02 -6.16 11.84
CA VAL A 147 0.19 -7.55 12.22
C VAL A 147 -0.98 -8.02 13.09
N PRO A 148 -1.54 -9.22 12.85
CA PRO A 148 -2.56 -9.79 13.73
C PRO A 148 -2.05 -9.95 15.16
N GLU A 149 -2.95 -9.78 16.13
CA GLU A 149 -2.63 -10.06 17.54
C GLU A 149 -2.13 -11.50 17.69
N LYS A 150 -1.11 -11.71 18.53
CA LYS A 150 -0.49 -13.02 18.80
C LYS A 150 0.18 -13.70 17.60
N PHE A 151 0.33 -13.01 16.46
CA PHE A 151 1.01 -13.59 15.29
C PHE A 151 2.40 -14.15 15.64
N TYR A 152 3.22 -13.36 16.33
CA TYR A 152 4.56 -13.82 16.73
C TYR A 152 4.55 -14.84 17.86
N ASP A 153 3.48 -14.93 18.66
CA ASP A 153 3.31 -16.00 19.64
C ASP A 153 3.07 -17.34 18.90
N ARG A 154 2.30 -17.30 17.80
CA ARG A 154 2.09 -18.44 16.88
C ARG A 154 3.38 -18.86 16.15
N VAL A 155 4.25 -17.89 15.84
CA VAL A 155 5.58 -18.18 15.31
C VAL A 155 6.48 -18.81 16.38
N GLU A 156 6.45 -18.30 17.60
CA GLU A 156 7.23 -18.82 18.73
C GLU A 156 6.84 -20.26 19.10
N GLU A 157 5.54 -20.55 19.19
CA GLU A 157 5.06 -21.91 19.51
C GLU A 157 5.29 -22.91 18.36
N GLY A 158 5.56 -22.42 17.15
CA GLY A 158 5.84 -23.22 15.97
C GLY A 158 4.61 -23.61 15.14
N SER A 159 3.43 -23.03 15.39
CA SER A 159 2.24 -23.23 14.54
C SER A 159 2.27 -22.40 13.26
N ILE A 160 3.12 -21.36 13.23
CA ILE A 160 3.49 -20.62 12.02
C ILE A 160 5.01 -20.72 11.82
N ILE A 161 5.44 -21.17 10.65
CA ILE A 161 6.85 -21.24 10.27
C ILE A 161 7.13 -20.13 9.26
N LEU A 162 8.03 -19.21 9.58
CA LEU A 162 8.49 -18.17 8.65
C LEU A 162 9.62 -18.74 7.80
N ASN A 163 9.43 -18.80 6.48
CA ASN A 163 10.46 -19.26 5.54
C ASN A 163 10.74 -18.19 4.47
N LYS A 164 11.99 -17.70 4.44
CA LYS A 164 12.44 -16.73 3.45
C LYS A 164 12.90 -17.44 2.17
N ALA A 165 12.17 -17.26 1.08
CA ALA A 165 12.49 -17.80 -0.23
C ALA A 165 12.42 -16.70 -1.30
N PRO A 166 13.56 -16.06 -1.65
CA PRO A 166 13.63 -15.08 -2.74
C PRO A 166 13.18 -15.67 -4.08
N GLU A 167 13.60 -16.92 -4.34
CA GLU A 167 13.31 -17.67 -5.54
C GLU A 167 12.77 -19.05 -5.16
N PHE A 168 11.62 -19.40 -5.73
CA PHE A 168 10.96 -20.69 -5.53
C PHE A 168 10.15 -21.08 -6.77
N GLY A 169 9.83 -22.37 -6.88
CA GLY A 169 9.03 -22.96 -7.93
C GLY A 169 8.15 -24.08 -7.40
N PHE A 170 7.28 -24.62 -8.26
CA PHE A 170 6.43 -25.76 -7.91
C PHE A 170 7.03 -27.05 -8.44
N CYS A 171 6.97 -28.10 -7.63
CA CYS A 171 7.35 -29.46 -8.01
C CYS A 171 6.25 -30.46 -7.61
N LYS A 172 6.39 -31.71 -8.02
CA LYS A 172 5.40 -32.77 -7.75
C LYS A 172 5.06 -32.92 -6.27
N ASP A 173 6.07 -32.73 -5.41
CA ASP A 173 5.97 -32.96 -3.97
C ASP A 173 5.76 -31.67 -3.15
N GLY A 174 5.54 -30.51 -3.80
CA GLY A 174 5.31 -29.23 -3.12
C GLY A 174 6.03 -28.05 -3.77
N ILE A 175 6.78 -27.29 -2.97
CA ILE A 175 7.50 -26.08 -3.40
C ILE A 175 9.01 -26.33 -3.35
N SER A 176 9.70 -26.14 -4.48
CA SER A 176 11.16 -26.15 -4.54
C SER A 176 11.71 -24.75 -4.23
N ILE A 177 12.57 -24.60 -3.24
CA ILE A 177 13.21 -23.33 -2.87
C ILE A 177 14.67 -23.34 -3.35
N ALA A 178 15.10 -22.25 -3.99
CA ALA A 178 16.46 -22.17 -4.50
C ALA A 178 17.50 -22.27 -3.37
N GLY A 179 18.41 -23.24 -3.48
CA GLY A 179 19.44 -23.51 -2.48
C GLY A 179 19.05 -24.55 -1.41
N GLU A 180 17.80 -25.01 -1.37
CA GLU A 180 17.37 -26.12 -0.52
C GLU A 180 17.41 -27.45 -1.29
N VAL A 181 17.85 -28.52 -0.61
CA VAL A 181 17.98 -29.86 -1.22
C VAL A 181 16.62 -30.56 -1.30
N GLU A 182 15.80 -30.42 -0.26
CA GLU A 182 14.48 -31.04 -0.18
C GLU A 182 13.37 -30.01 -0.45
N PRO A 183 12.32 -30.39 -1.19
CA PRO A 183 11.18 -29.50 -1.41
C PRO A 183 10.34 -29.35 -0.14
N LEU A 184 9.76 -28.16 0.02
CA LEU A 184 8.77 -27.89 1.05
C LEU A 184 7.45 -28.59 0.70
N ASN A 185 7.18 -29.68 1.41
CA ASN A 185 6.02 -30.53 1.16
C ASN A 185 4.71 -29.82 1.56
N SER A 186 3.72 -29.80 0.67
CA SER A 186 2.47 -29.05 0.88
C SER A 186 1.25 -29.71 0.23
N ASP A 187 0.13 -29.68 0.96
CA ASP A 187 -1.18 -30.12 0.45
C ASP A 187 -1.93 -28.96 -0.22
N LEU A 188 -1.68 -27.74 0.27
CA LEU A 188 -2.35 -26.53 -0.17
C LEU A 188 -1.36 -25.35 -0.20
N VAL A 189 -1.34 -24.62 -1.30
CA VAL A 189 -0.62 -23.35 -1.42
C VAL A 189 -1.62 -22.23 -1.66
N ILE A 190 -1.57 -21.21 -0.82
CA ILE A 190 -2.41 -20.01 -0.94
C ILE A 190 -1.53 -18.82 -1.33
N LEU A 191 -1.72 -18.31 -2.54
CA LEU A 191 -1.00 -17.15 -3.05
C LEU A 191 -1.64 -15.87 -2.50
N ALA A 192 -1.03 -15.30 -1.45
CA ALA A 192 -1.36 -14.00 -0.89
C ALA A 192 -0.42 -12.91 -1.46
N THR A 193 -0.24 -12.95 -2.78
CA THR A 193 0.76 -12.17 -3.54
C THR A 193 0.26 -10.82 -4.05
N GLY A 194 -0.90 -10.37 -3.55
CA GLY A 194 -1.53 -9.11 -3.98
C GLY A 194 -2.26 -9.22 -5.32
N PHE A 195 -2.61 -8.07 -5.89
CA PHE A 195 -3.46 -7.97 -7.08
C PHE A 195 -2.79 -7.15 -8.19
N ARG A 196 -3.18 -7.41 -9.44
CA ARG A 196 -2.73 -6.64 -10.60
C ARG A 196 -3.75 -5.55 -10.95
N GLY A 197 -3.83 -4.50 -10.13
CA GLY A 197 -4.81 -3.42 -10.28
C GLY A 197 -4.75 -2.73 -11.64
N GLU A 198 -3.55 -2.44 -12.14
CA GLU A 198 -3.32 -1.88 -13.47
C GLU A 198 -3.89 -2.77 -14.58
N LYS A 199 -3.55 -4.06 -14.56
CA LYS A 199 -4.07 -5.01 -15.55
C LYS A 199 -5.60 -5.07 -15.49
N LYS A 200 -6.19 -5.07 -14.29
CA LYS A 200 -7.65 -5.03 -14.12
C LYS A 200 -8.25 -3.77 -14.76
N LEU A 201 -7.62 -2.61 -14.61
CA LEU A 201 -8.08 -1.37 -15.23
C LEU A 201 -7.98 -1.42 -16.76
N ILE A 202 -6.87 -1.91 -17.31
CA ILE A 202 -6.64 -2.04 -18.75
C ILE A 202 -7.64 -3.04 -19.37
N ASP A 203 -7.81 -4.20 -18.75
CA ASP A 203 -8.65 -5.30 -19.26
C ASP A 203 -10.15 -4.95 -19.28
N VAL A 204 -10.58 -3.84 -18.66
CA VAL A 204 -11.97 -3.34 -18.76
C VAL A 204 -12.28 -2.80 -20.17
N PHE A 205 -11.27 -2.38 -20.92
CA PHE A 205 -11.46 -1.79 -22.25
C PHE A 205 -11.35 -2.88 -23.33
N GLU A 206 -12.32 -2.94 -24.23
CA GLU A 206 -12.23 -3.80 -25.43
C GLU A 206 -11.28 -3.22 -26.49
N SER A 207 -11.16 -1.89 -26.54
CA SER A 207 -10.34 -1.20 -27.55
C SER A 207 -8.85 -1.27 -27.22
N GLN A 208 -8.05 -1.86 -28.11
CA GLN A 208 -6.60 -1.90 -27.98
C GLN A 208 -5.98 -0.50 -27.85
N LEU A 209 -6.54 0.49 -28.55
CA LEU A 209 -6.06 1.89 -28.45
C LEU A 209 -6.15 2.42 -27.01
N PHE A 210 -7.24 2.13 -26.30
CA PHE A 210 -7.42 2.57 -24.91
C PHE A 210 -6.62 1.73 -23.92
N GLN A 211 -6.46 0.44 -24.20
CA GLN A 211 -5.54 -0.42 -23.46
C GLN A 211 -4.09 0.11 -23.55
N ASP A 212 -3.64 0.47 -24.75
CA ASP A 212 -2.30 1.00 -24.99
C ASP A 212 -2.10 2.36 -24.30
N CYS A 213 -3.12 3.23 -24.34
CA CYS A 213 -3.10 4.50 -23.61
C CYS A 213 -2.88 4.29 -22.10
N LEU A 214 -3.65 3.39 -21.47
CA LEU A 214 -3.58 3.15 -20.02
C LEU A 214 -2.35 2.34 -19.59
N SER A 215 -1.87 1.43 -20.43
CA SER A 215 -0.63 0.68 -20.18
C SER A 215 0.58 1.61 -20.11
N GLY A 216 0.56 2.67 -20.92
CA GLY A 216 1.66 3.62 -21.01
C GLY A 216 2.99 2.94 -21.29
N SER A 217 4.07 3.48 -20.73
CA SER A 217 5.38 2.83 -20.78
C SER A 217 5.50 1.74 -19.70
N PRO A 218 6.15 0.59 -19.99
CA PRO A 218 6.46 -0.44 -19.00
C PRO A 218 7.27 0.06 -17.79
N ASN A 219 7.87 1.24 -17.91
CA ASN A 219 8.65 1.88 -16.85
C ASN A 219 8.01 3.16 -16.31
N SER A 220 6.71 3.39 -16.49
CA SER A 220 6.00 4.58 -15.99
C SER A 220 4.81 4.21 -15.10
N ILE A 221 4.35 5.13 -14.27
CA ILE A 221 3.05 5.00 -13.60
C ILE A 221 1.90 4.95 -14.63
N VAL A 222 0.70 4.54 -14.19
CA VAL A 222 -0.50 4.64 -15.01
C VAL A 222 -0.80 6.12 -15.29
N PRO A 223 -0.98 6.54 -16.56
CA PRO A 223 -1.02 7.94 -16.94
C PRO A 223 -2.38 8.60 -16.66
N LEU A 224 -2.69 8.75 -15.37
CA LEU A 224 -3.93 9.39 -14.89
C LEU A 224 -3.62 10.74 -14.25
N TYR A 225 -4.07 11.82 -14.89
CA TYR A 225 -4.07 13.15 -14.30
C TYR A 225 -4.95 13.14 -13.05
N ARG A 226 -4.39 13.66 -11.95
CA ARG A 226 -5.00 13.58 -10.61
C ARG A 226 -5.40 12.17 -10.22
N GLU A 227 -4.71 11.12 -10.69
CA GLU A 227 -5.10 9.72 -10.44
C GLU A 227 -6.56 9.41 -10.84
N CYS A 228 -7.10 10.17 -11.81
CA CYS A 228 -8.53 10.15 -12.17
C CYS A 228 -8.78 10.18 -13.69
N ILE A 229 -8.23 11.17 -14.41
CA ILE A 229 -8.55 11.39 -15.84
C ILE A 229 -7.38 10.98 -16.72
N HIS A 230 -7.63 10.16 -17.74
CA HIS A 230 -6.63 9.93 -18.78
C HIS A 230 -6.69 11.08 -19.82
N PRO A 231 -5.58 11.79 -20.10
CA PRO A 231 -5.60 13.00 -20.96
C PRO A 231 -6.13 12.79 -22.38
N ARG A 232 -6.02 11.56 -22.91
CA ARG A 232 -6.38 11.22 -24.30
C ARG A 232 -7.55 10.27 -24.45
N ILE A 233 -8.16 9.80 -23.35
CA ILE A 233 -9.37 8.96 -23.44
C ILE A 233 -10.56 9.86 -23.08
N PRO A 234 -11.40 10.24 -24.06
CA PRO A 234 -12.52 11.14 -23.80
C PRO A 234 -13.60 10.45 -22.97
N GLN A 235 -14.32 11.24 -22.16
CA GLN A 235 -15.51 10.79 -21.41
C GLN A 235 -15.25 9.59 -20.47
N LEU A 236 -14.04 9.49 -19.91
CA LEU A 236 -13.66 8.48 -18.94
C LEU A 236 -13.09 9.13 -17.67
N ALA A 237 -13.55 8.67 -16.52
CA ALA A 237 -12.93 8.95 -15.23
C ALA A 237 -12.74 7.64 -14.46
N VAL A 238 -11.58 7.50 -13.81
CA VAL A 238 -11.22 6.36 -12.98
C VAL A 238 -11.22 6.79 -11.53
N ILE A 239 -12.01 6.12 -10.68
CA ILE A 239 -12.06 6.42 -9.25
C ILE A 239 -11.57 5.21 -8.48
N GLY A 240 -10.66 5.45 -7.52
CA GLY A 240 -10.20 4.41 -6.59
C GLY A 240 -9.01 3.58 -7.09
N PHE A 241 -8.29 4.04 -8.11
CA PHE A 241 -7.06 3.36 -8.57
C PHE A 241 -5.87 3.57 -7.63
N SER A 242 -5.63 4.81 -7.19
CA SER A 242 -4.53 5.16 -6.28
C SER A 242 -4.71 4.59 -4.88
N GLU A 243 -3.61 4.25 -4.23
CA GLU A 243 -3.58 3.70 -2.87
C GLU A 243 -3.22 4.76 -1.81
N SER A 244 -3.74 4.57 -0.60
CA SER A 244 -3.44 5.38 0.57
C SER A 244 -3.61 4.53 1.83
N VAL A 245 -3.03 4.98 2.96
CA VAL A 245 -3.28 4.39 4.29
C VAL A 245 -4.77 4.45 4.65
N ALA A 246 -5.49 5.49 4.21
CA ALA A 246 -6.93 5.62 4.31
C ALA A 246 -7.48 6.31 3.06
N ASN A 247 -8.13 5.54 2.18
CA ASN A 247 -8.49 6.03 0.83
C ASN A 247 -9.94 6.54 0.70
N LEU A 248 -10.77 6.33 1.72
CA LEU A 248 -12.21 6.60 1.61
C LEU A 248 -12.49 8.09 1.38
N TYR A 249 -11.92 8.97 2.22
CA TYR A 249 -12.16 10.41 2.10
C TYR A 249 -11.46 11.05 0.89
N THR A 250 -10.34 10.47 0.43
CA THR A 250 -9.75 10.90 -0.85
C THR A 250 -10.58 10.46 -2.04
N SER A 251 -11.20 9.30 -1.98
CA SER A 251 -12.16 8.87 -3.01
C SER A 251 -13.40 9.77 -3.00
N GLU A 252 -13.88 10.19 -1.82
CA GLU A 252 -15.00 11.12 -1.69
C GLU A 252 -14.70 12.48 -2.33
N ILE A 253 -13.58 13.12 -1.98
CA ILE A 253 -13.22 14.41 -2.58
C ILE A 253 -12.92 14.28 -4.07
N ARG A 254 -12.39 13.15 -4.53
CA ARG A 254 -12.20 12.88 -5.97
C ARG A 254 -13.52 12.73 -6.70
N CYS A 255 -14.51 12.06 -6.11
CA CYS A 255 -15.88 12.02 -6.64
C CYS A 255 -16.49 13.42 -6.71
N ARG A 256 -16.26 14.26 -5.69
CA ARG A 256 -16.71 15.66 -5.70
C ARG A 256 -16.03 16.45 -6.83
N TRP A 257 -14.71 16.35 -6.95
CA TRP A 257 -13.93 16.95 -8.02
C TRP A 257 -14.44 16.55 -9.40
N LEU A 258 -14.76 15.27 -9.60
CA LEU A 258 -15.37 14.80 -10.84
C LEU A 258 -16.77 15.39 -11.07
N ALA A 259 -17.61 15.48 -10.04
CA ALA A 259 -18.94 16.08 -10.16
C ALA A 259 -18.89 17.57 -10.53
N GLU A 260 -17.98 18.32 -9.93
CA GLU A 260 -17.70 19.73 -10.23
C GLU A 260 -17.19 19.89 -11.68
N LEU A 261 -16.29 19.01 -12.12
CA LEU A 261 -15.84 18.97 -13.52
C LEU A 261 -17.00 18.73 -14.50
N LEU A 262 -17.85 17.74 -14.22
CA LEU A 262 -19.00 17.41 -15.05
C LEU A 262 -20.07 18.52 -15.05
N ALA A 263 -20.16 19.28 -13.96
CA ALA A 263 -21.02 20.46 -13.88
C ALA A 263 -20.43 21.70 -14.59
N GLY A 264 -19.18 21.62 -15.07
CA GLY A 264 -18.50 22.73 -15.73
C GLY A 264 -18.09 23.86 -14.78
N THR A 265 -17.95 23.59 -13.49
CA THR A 265 -17.53 24.62 -12.50
C THR A 265 -16.04 24.94 -12.60
N PHE A 266 -15.25 24.02 -13.18
CA PHE A 266 -13.90 24.26 -13.65
C PHE A 266 -13.63 23.42 -14.91
N GLU A 267 -12.56 23.77 -15.63
CA GLU A 267 -12.11 23.04 -16.82
C GLU A 267 -10.77 22.35 -16.55
N LEU A 268 -10.56 21.20 -17.19
CA LEU A 268 -9.25 20.56 -17.18
C LEU A 268 -8.24 21.41 -17.94
N PRO A 269 -6.96 21.40 -17.52
CA PRO A 269 -5.92 22.07 -18.30
C PRO A 269 -5.71 21.35 -19.65
N PRO A 270 -5.04 21.99 -20.62
CA PRO A 270 -4.72 21.36 -21.90
C PRO A 270 -3.98 20.02 -21.73
N ILE A 271 -4.18 19.08 -22.66
CA ILE A 271 -3.59 17.72 -22.63
C ILE A 271 -2.11 17.74 -22.25
N LYS A 272 -1.32 18.61 -22.90
CA LYS A 272 0.12 18.74 -22.63
C LYS A 272 0.44 19.04 -21.16
N LYS A 273 -0.37 19.86 -20.50
CA LYS A 273 -0.19 20.21 -19.07
C LYS A 273 -0.56 19.04 -18.15
N MET A 274 -1.56 18.25 -18.51
CA MET A 274 -1.88 17.03 -17.78
C MET A 274 -0.76 15.99 -17.91
N GLU A 275 -0.17 15.85 -19.11
CA GLU A 275 0.97 14.95 -19.35
C GLU A 275 2.23 15.40 -18.58
N GLU A 276 2.53 16.70 -18.55
CA GLU A 276 3.61 17.27 -17.73
C GLU A 276 3.40 16.97 -16.22
N ASP A 277 2.18 17.09 -15.71
CA ASP A 277 1.84 16.75 -14.31
C ASP A 277 2.06 15.26 -14.02
N ILE A 278 1.62 14.38 -14.93
CA ILE A 278 1.82 12.93 -14.82
C ILE A 278 3.32 12.58 -14.78
N GLU A 279 4.15 13.23 -15.59
CA GLU A 279 5.60 13.01 -15.58
C GLU A 279 6.25 13.43 -14.25
N GLU A 280 5.80 14.52 -13.64
CA GLU A 280 6.27 14.95 -12.33
C GLU A 280 5.86 13.97 -11.22
N TRP A 281 4.64 13.43 -11.29
CA TRP A 281 4.18 12.38 -10.40
C TRP A 281 4.94 11.07 -10.59
N ASP A 282 5.24 10.69 -11.84
CA ASP A 282 6.05 9.52 -12.17
C ASP A 282 7.44 9.59 -11.52
N LYS A 283 8.13 10.73 -11.68
CA LYS A 283 9.44 10.98 -11.04
C LYS A 283 9.34 10.88 -9.52
N TYR A 284 8.32 11.49 -8.94
CA TYR A 284 8.09 11.43 -7.50
C TYR A 284 7.87 10.00 -7.00
N MET A 285 6.95 9.24 -7.61
CA MET A 285 6.57 7.89 -7.19
C MET A 285 7.74 6.92 -7.30
N LYS A 286 8.53 7.00 -8.37
CA LYS A 286 9.76 6.19 -8.52
C LYS A 286 10.76 6.48 -7.40
N ARG A 287 10.90 7.75 -7.01
CA ARG A 287 11.83 8.16 -5.96
C ARG A 287 11.33 7.79 -4.55
N SER A 288 10.03 7.86 -4.29
CA SER A 288 9.43 7.64 -2.97
C SER A 288 9.13 6.16 -2.69
N SER A 289 8.65 5.42 -3.69
CA SER A 289 8.17 4.03 -3.56
C SER A 289 9.14 2.98 -4.09
N GLY A 290 10.23 3.39 -4.74
CA GLY A 290 11.19 2.45 -5.35
C GLY A 290 10.49 1.55 -6.37
N GLN A 291 10.67 0.24 -6.27
CA GLN A 291 10.07 -0.75 -7.19
C GLN A 291 8.53 -0.83 -7.16
N TYR A 292 7.88 -0.23 -6.15
CA TYR A 292 6.43 -0.30 -5.97
C TYR A 292 5.68 0.90 -6.55
N TYR A 293 6.36 1.75 -7.32
CA TYR A 293 5.82 3.00 -7.87
C TYR A 293 4.51 2.83 -8.68
N ARG A 294 4.31 1.70 -9.37
CA ARG A 294 3.09 1.44 -10.16
C ARG A 294 1.82 1.20 -9.31
N ARG A 295 1.94 1.11 -7.98
CA ARG A 295 0.78 1.07 -7.08
C ARG A 295 0.08 2.42 -6.94
N SER A 296 0.67 3.51 -7.46
CA SER A 296 0.16 4.88 -7.32
C SER A 296 -0.19 5.25 -5.87
N CYS A 297 0.73 4.96 -4.94
CA CYS A 297 0.52 5.28 -3.52
C CYS A 297 0.69 6.77 -3.27
N ILE A 298 -0.40 7.44 -2.90
CA ILE A 298 -0.41 8.87 -2.52
C ILE A 298 -0.30 9.08 -1.01
N GLY A 299 -0.10 8.01 -0.22
CA GLY A 299 -0.15 8.04 1.25
C GLY A 299 0.81 9.04 1.91
N ALA A 300 1.97 9.29 1.31
CA ALA A 300 2.95 10.26 1.84
C ALA A 300 2.70 11.73 1.45
N LEU A 301 1.75 11.99 0.53
CA LEU A 301 1.38 13.32 0.04
C LEU A 301 -0.14 13.47 -0.04
N HIS A 302 -0.83 12.85 0.90
CA HIS A 302 -2.27 12.71 0.88
C HIS A 302 -2.99 14.07 0.96
N ILE A 303 -2.51 14.97 1.81
CA ILE A 303 -3.06 16.32 1.98
C ILE A 303 -2.71 17.16 0.77
N TRP A 304 -1.46 17.14 0.31
CA TRP A 304 -1.03 17.84 -0.90
C TRP A 304 -1.80 17.41 -2.15
N TYR A 305 -2.13 16.12 -2.28
CA TYR A 305 -2.96 15.62 -3.37
C TYR A 305 -4.39 16.20 -3.26
N ASN A 306 -5.02 16.11 -2.09
CA ASN A 306 -6.36 16.67 -1.89
C ASN A 306 -6.39 18.19 -2.04
N ASP A 307 -5.31 18.89 -1.68
CA ASP A 307 -5.18 20.33 -1.92
C ASP A 307 -5.24 20.67 -3.41
N GLN A 308 -4.67 19.83 -4.28
CA GLN A 308 -4.72 20.07 -5.72
C GLN A 308 -6.16 19.96 -6.21
N LEU A 309 -6.90 18.94 -5.77
CA LEU A 309 -8.33 18.80 -6.09
C LEU A 309 -9.14 20.01 -5.59
N CYS A 310 -8.90 20.46 -4.35
CA CYS A 310 -9.52 21.68 -3.82
C CYS A 310 -9.22 22.90 -4.69
N ARG A 311 -7.95 23.11 -5.08
CA ARG A 311 -7.55 24.27 -5.89
C ARG A 311 -8.19 24.24 -7.28
N ASP A 312 -8.25 23.07 -7.90
CA ASP A 312 -8.88 22.89 -9.21
C ASP A 312 -10.37 23.29 -9.14
N MET A 313 -11.08 22.91 -8.07
CA MET A 313 -12.48 23.30 -7.81
C MET A 313 -12.65 24.75 -7.30
N GLY A 314 -11.57 25.51 -7.10
CA GLY A 314 -11.62 26.84 -6.47
C GLY A 314 -11.94 26.83 -4.96
N TRP A 315 -11.87 25.67 -4.31
CA TRP A 315 -12.11 25.51 -2.88
C TRP A 315 -10.87 25.91 -2.07
N ASN A 316 -11.08 26.35 -0.83
CA ASN A 316 -9.98 26.54 0.11
C ASN A 316 -9.38 25.16 0.48
N PRO A 317 -8.11 24.88 0.15
CA PRO A 317 -7.45 23.65 0.55
C PRO A 317 -7.22 23.60 2.07
N LYS A 318 -7.21 24.76 2.74
CA LYS A 318 -7.05 24.83 4.19
C LYS A 318 -8.35 24.48 4.89
N ARG A 319 -8.35 23.37 5.65
CA ARG A 319 -9.56 22.72 6.17
C ARG A 319 -9.71 22.82 7.67
N LYS A 320 -8.69 23.32 8.38
CA LYS A 320 -8.68 23.48 9.83
C LYS A 320 -8.70 24.95 10.20
N LYS A 321 -9.19 25.24 11.40
CA LYS A 321 -9.32 26.61 11.92
C LYS A 321 -8.04 27.01 12.64
N GLY A 322 -7.34 28.00 12.08
CA GLY A 322 -6.15 28.58 12.70
C GLY A 322 -4.85 27.97 12.21
N PHE A 323 -3.77 28.75 12.29
CA PHE A 323 -2.47 28.41 11.72
C PHE A 323 -1.86 27.12 12.30
N PHE A 324 -1.90 26.95 13.62
CA PHE A 324 -1.30 25.79 14.27
C PHE A 324 -2.07 24.50 14.01
N ALA A 325 -3.41 24.54 14.08
CA ALA A 325 -4.25 23.39 13.78
C ALA A 325 -4.01 22.92 12.34
N GLU A 326 -4.04 23.85 11.40
CA GLU A 326 -3.77 23.61 9.97
C GLU A 326 -2.41 22.95 9.74
N LEU A 327 -1.40 23.33 10.52
CA LEU A 327 -0.04 22.83 10.34
C LEU A 327 0.22 21.47 11.01
N PHE A 328 -0.30 21.25 12.21
CA PHE A 328 0.10 20.13 13.07
C PHE A 328 -0.99 19.11 13.38
N GLU A 329 -2.27 19.44 13.25
CA GLU A 329 -3.32 18.45 13.48
C GLU A 329 -3.44 17.49 12.29
N PRO A 330 -3.70 16.20 12.55
CA PRO A 330 -3.88 15.23 11.48
C PRO A 330 -5.13 15.53 10.64
N TYR A 331 -5.01 15.32 9.34
CA TYR A 331 -6.12 15.38 8.40
C TYR A 331 -6.88 14.06 8.37
N GLY A 332 -8.20 14.15 8.38
CA GLY A 332 -9.09 13.00 8.29
C GLY A 332 -10.38 13.30 7.52
N PRO A 333 -11.30 12.33 7.49
CA PRO A 333 -12.54 12.43 6.72
C PRO A 333 -13.39 13.66 7.06
N THR A 334 -13.44 14.04 8.34
CA THR A 334 -14.27 15.17 8.81
C THR A 334 -13.79 16.53 8.32
N ASP A 335 -12.54 16.67 7.87
CA ASP A 335 -11.98 17.94 7.40
C ASP A 335 -12.52 18.33 6.01
N TYR A 336 -13.01 17.37 5.23
CA TYR A 336 -13.47 17.58 3.85
C TYR A 336 -14.99 17.60 3.68
N VAL A 337 -15.73 17.56 4.80
CA VAL A 337 -17.18 17.72 4.78
C VAL A 337 -17.53 19.05 4.10
N SER A 338 -18.51 19.00 3.20
CA SER A 338 -18.99 20.17 2.46
C SER A 338 -19.42 21.25 3.46
N SER A 339 -18.71 22.38 3.47
CA SER A 339 -19.02 23.56 4.27
C SER A 339 -19.88 24.53 3.50
#